data_AF-S6EWU2-F1
#
_entry.id   AF-S6EWU2-F1
#
_cell.length_a   1.000
_cell.length_b   1.000
_cell.length_c   1.000
_cell.angle_alpha   90.00
_cell.angle_beta   90.00
_cell.angle_gamma   90.00
#
_symmetry.space_group_name_H-M   'P 1'
#
loop_
_entity.id
_entity.type
_entity.pdbx_description
1 polymer ?
#
loop_
_entity_poly.entity_id
_entity_poly.type
_entity_poly.pdbx_seq_one_letter_code
_entity_poly.pdbx_strand_id
1 'polypeptide(L)'
;MKKVILIGVTILTAISLAACSSNSNSESKNSSEKSTTKSSNKPTLEIPESVVADSSQVAEILGKTTPNTKVKINYEIIGNYQTSDKAGNFTLKYEIDSNTDQDTVEVTAQNKDGKVTKEITIKQNPEVIKKKESDAKAKADAEAREKATTDSKAKADAEAREKATADSKAKEDAAKKAADEAAAREAAIPREYKDALSKGEDYLSYTAFSKLSLKEQLIYEGYPDDAAQYAIDNIKTDWNIQALKKAKDYLSYDSFSNTGLREQLIYEKFTPTEADYALANVPK
;
A
#
# COMPACT_ATOMS: atom_id res chain seq x y z
N MET A 1 17.87 26.71 21.07
CA MET A 1 17.16 27.71 21.89
C MET A 1 16.98 28.99 21.07
N LYS A 2 15.77 29.31 20.65
CA LYS A 2 15.31 30.67 20.33
C LYS A 2 13.78 30.63 20.27
N LYS A 3 13.17 31.24 21.28
CA LYS A 3 11.73 31.35 21.52
C LYS A 3 11.18 32.42 20.59
N VAL A 4 10.03 32.18 19.95
CA VAL A 4 9.20 33.24 19.36
C VAL A 4 7.80 33.12 19.93
N ILE A 5 7.25 34.30 20.22
CA ILE A 5 6.27 34.64 21.24
C ILE A 5 4.85 34.69 20.63
N LEU A 6 3.89 34.30 21.48
CA LEU A 6 2.44 34.57 21.44
C LEU A 6 2.04 35.91 20.82
N ILE A 7 1.06 35.92 19.91
CA ILE A 7 0.02 36.95 19.86
C ILE A 7 -1.30 36.23 19.56
N GLY A 8 -2.18 36.19 20.55
CA GLY A 8 -3.57 35.79 20.38
C GLY A 8 -4.40 36.96 19.84
N VAL A 9 -5.42 36.64 19.05
CA VAL A 9 -6.56 37.53 18.81
C VAL A 9 -7.82 36.68 18.79
N THR A 10 -8.55 36.76 19.90
CA THR A 10 -9.96 36.40 20.07
C THR A 10 -10.82 37.42 19.30
N ILE A 11 -11.70 36.96 18.42
CA ILE A 11 -12.87 37.74 18.00
C ILE A 11 -14.12 36.87 18.17
N LEU A 12 -14.80 37.19 19.26
CA LEU A 12 -16.17 36.86 19.58
C LEU A 12 -17.06 37.91 18.90
N THR A 13 -18.00 37.49 18.04
CA THR A 13 -19.19 38.32 17.74
C THR A 13 -20.39 37.41 17.57
N ALA A 14 -21.22 37.44 18.60
CA ALA A 14 -22.61 37.02 18.56
C ALA A 14 -23.40 37.97 17.64
N ILE A 15 -24.32 37.41 16.84
CA ILE A 15 -25.48 38.16 16.34
C ILE A 15 -26.69 37.45 16.90
N SER A 16 -27.31 38.13 17.86
CA SER A 16 -28.66 37.88 18.35
C SER A 16 -29.57 38.99 17.82
N LEU A 17 -30.87 38.78 18.01
CA LEU A 17 -32.04 39.65 17.80
C LEU A 17 -32.78 39.31 16.49
N ALA A 18 -33.94 38.66 16.49
CA ALA A 18 -35.19 38.75 17.27
C ALA A 18 -36.30 39.35 16.41
N ALA A 19 -37.49 38.76 16.53
CA ALA A 19 -38.78 39.40 16.75
C ALA A 19 -39.93 38.81 15.92
N CYS A 20 -40.89 38.27 16.68
CA CYS A 20 -42.34 38.45 16.53
C CYS A 20 -43.08 37.79 15.35
N SER A 21 -44.30 37.29 15.48
CA SER A 21 -45.21 37.10 16.63
C SER A 21 -46.41 36.25 16.18
N SER A 22 -47.21 35.84 17.18
CA SER A 22 -48.66 35.58 17.13
C SER A 22 -49.10 34.25 16.51
N ASN A 23 -49.48 33.25 17.34
CA ASN A 23 -50.74 33.15 18.09
C ASN A 23 -51.95 32.81 17.22
N SER A 24 -52.38 31.55 17.25
CA SER A 24 -53.79 31.21 17.53
C SER A 24 -53.93 29.73 17.83
N ASN A 25 -54.17 29.47 19.11
CA ASN A 25 -54.81 28.28 19.64
C ASN A 25 -56.22 28.15 19.02
N SER A 26 -56.63 26.94 18.64
CA SER A 26 -58.04 26.62 18.41
C SER A 26 -58.24 25.10 18.49
N GLU A 27 -58.33 24.60 19.72
CA GLU A 27 -59.24 23.50 20.00
C GLU A 27 -60.66 23.91 19.56
N SER A 28 -61.32 23.07 18.76
CA SER A 28 -62.78 23.06 18.74
C SER A 28 -63.28 21.63 18.69
N LYS A 29 -63.78 21.23 19.86
CA LYS A 29 -64.62 20.06 20.13
C LYS A 29 -65.78 19.94 19.14
N ASN A 30 -66.09 18.68 18.83
CA ASN A 30 -67.41 18.07 18.90
C ASN A 30 -68.60 18.96 18.49
N SER A 31 -69.12 18.73 17.29
CA SER A 31 -70.52 19.04 16.98
C SER A 31 -71.19 17.76 16.51
N SER A 32 -72.07 17.25 17.36
CA SER A 32 -73.09 16.28 17.04
C SER A 32 -74.11 16.90 16.09
N GLU A 33 -74.14 16.45 14.84
CA GLU A 33 -75.29 16.63 13.95
C GLU A 33 -75.91 15.29 13.61
N LYS A 34 -77.08 15.08 14.21
CA LYS A 34 -78.07 14.07 13.88
C LYS A 34 -78.83 14.54 12.64
N SER A 35 -78.71 13.85 11.49
CA SER A 35 -79.83 13.78 10.55
C SER A 35 -79.68 12.71 9.45
N THR A 36 -80.73 11.90 9.37
CA THR A 36 -81.21 11.18 8.18
C THR A 36 -80.30 10.10 7.56
N THR A 37 -80.55 8.88 8.03
CA THR A 37 -80.56 7.63 7.29
C THR A 37 -80.92 7.79 5.81
N LYS A 38 -79.91 7.92 4.94
CA LYS A 38 -79.86 7.15 3.69
C LYS A 38 -79.02 5.92 4.00
N SER A 39 -79.60 4.73 3.86
CA SER A 39 -78.84 3.47 3.90
C SER A 39 -77.84 3.49 2.75
N SER A 40 -76.65 4.05 2.98
CA SER A 40 -75.55 3.89 2.05
C SER A 40 -75.07 2.45 2.19
N ASN A 41 -75.36 1.59 1.22
CA ASN A 41 -74.82 0.23 1.12
C ASN A 41 -73.31 0.20 0.81
N LYS A 42 -72.59 1.24 1.21
CA LYS A 42 -71.13 1.37 1.10
C LYS A 42 -70.48 0.16 1.79
N PRO A 43 -69.43 -0.44 1.21
CA PRO A 43 -68.85 -1.65 1.79
C PRO A 43 -68.24 -1.36 3.16
N THR A 44 -68.30 -2.33 4.08
CA THR A 44 -67.50 -2.30 5.32
C THR A 44 -66.03 -2.60 4.99
N LEU A 45 -65.09 -2.15 5.84
CA LEU A 45 -63.68 -2.52 5.71
C LEU A 45 -63.06 -2.64 7.09
N GLU A 46 -62.72 -3.86 7.48
CA GLU A 46 -62.04 -4.22 8.72
C GLU A 46 -60.68 -4.83 8.37
N ILE A 47 -59.62 -4.16 8.78
CA ILE A 47 -58.22 -4.58 8.61
C ILE A 47 -57.48 -4.23 9.91
N PRO A 48 -56.38 -4.94 10.23
CA PRO A 48 -55.52 -4.56 11.35
C PRO A 48 -54.86 -3.19 11.10
N GLU A 49 -54.46 -2.50 12.17
CA GLU A 49 -53.73 -1.22 12.10
C GLU A 49 -52.30 -1.39 11.57
N SER A 50 -51.68 -2.55 11.85
CA SER A 50 -50.38 -2.90 11.31
C SER A 50 -50.20 -4.40 11.13
N VAL A 51 -49.34 -4.78 10.18
CA VAL A 51 -48.87 -6.17 9.98
C VAL A 51 -47.36 -6.16 9.81
N VAL A 52 -46.71 -7.27 10.15
CA VAL A 52 -45.26 -7.45 9.99
C VAL A 52 -45.01 -8.32 8.76
N ALA A 53 -44.10 -7.91 7.89
CA ALA A 53 -43.67 -8.71 6.75
C ALA A 53 -42.87 -9.93 7.20
N ASP A 54 -42.91 -11.00 6.41
CA ASP A 54 -42.10 -12.19 6.65
C ASP A 54 -40.62 -11.97 6.27
N SER A 55 -39.80 -13.02 6.39
CA SER A 55 -38.38 -12.97 5.98
C SER A 55 -38.18 -12.77 4.47
N SER A 56 -39.22 -12.96 3.67
CA SER A 56 -39.24 -12.72 2.22
C SER A 56 -39.74 -11.31 1.88
N GLN A 57 -39.98 -10.46 2.88
CA GLN A 57 -40.46 -9.08 2.75
C GLN A 57 -41.92 -8.97 2.29
N VAL A 58 -42.69 -10.06 2.44
CA VAL A 58 -44.11 -10.07 2.08
C VAL A 58 -44.95 -10.01 3.36
N ALA A 59 -45.83 -9.02 3.44
CA ALA A 59 -46.87 -8.93 4.47
C ALA A 59 -48.21 -9.39 3.92
N GLU A 60 -48.85 -10.31 4.64
CA GLU A 60 -50.22 -10.73 4.36
C GLU A 60 -51.21 -9.88 5.18
N ILE A 61 -52.06 -9.13 4.49
CA ILE A 61 -53.11 -8.30 5.08
C ILE A 61 -54.41 -9.09 5.02
N LEU A 62 -54.85 -9.59 6.17
CA LEU A 62 -56.13 -10.27 6.31
C LEU A 62 -57.19 -9.25 6.73
N GLY A 63 -58.36 -9.29 6.10
CA GLY A 63 -59.43 -8.40 6.45
C GLY A 63 -60.81 -8.93 6.11
N LYS A 64 -61.82 -8.17 6.54
CA LYS A 64 -63.23 -8.41 6.26
C LYS A 64 -63.87 -7.19 5.62
N THR A 65 -64.74 -7.44 4.64
CA THR A 65 -65.55 -6.43 3.95
C THR A 65 -66.94 -7.01 3.71
N THR A 66 -67.85 -6.22 3.15
CA THR A 66 -69.10 -6.74 2.62
C THR A 66 -68.83 -7.86 1.59
N PRO A 67 -69.55 -9.00 1.61
CA PRO A 67 -69.29 -10.12 0.69
C PRO A 67 -69.27 -9.73 -0.79
N ASN A 68 -68.46 -10.44 -1.58
CA ASN A 68 -68.27 -10.18 -3.01
C ASN A 68 -67.83 -8.74 -3.36
N THR A 69 -67.09 -8.07 -2.46
CA THR A 69 -66.57 -6.70 -2.67
C THR A 69 -65.15 -6.76 -3.21
N LYS A 70 -64.83 -5.85 -4.14
CA LYS A 70 -63.46 -5.72 -4.67
C LYS A 70 -62.60 -4.94 -3.69
N VAL A 71 -61.46 -5.51 -3.30
CA VAL A 71 -60.48 -4.93 -2.40
C VAL A 71 -59.14 -4.77 -3.13
N LYS A 72 -58.46 -3.64 -2.97
CA LYS A 72 -57.15 -3.36 -3.58
C LYS A 72 -56.21 -2.63 -2.62
N ILE A 73 -54.91 -2.82 -2.80
CA ILE A 73 -53.84 -2.05 -2.12
C ILE A 73 -53.30 -0.99 -3.06
N ASN A 74 -53.18 0.25 -2.57
CA ASN A 74 -52.65 1.44 -3.24
C ASN A 74 -53.40 1.83 -4.53
N TYR A 75 -53.43 3.12 -4.85
CA TYR A 75 -54.29 3.62 -5.93
C TYR A 75 -53.75 3.34 -7.34
N GLU A 76 -52.46 3.03 -7.46
CA GLU A 76 -51.70 3.20 -8.71
C GLU A 76 -51.40 1.90 -9.48
N ILE A 77 -51.59 0.72 -8.87
CA ILE A 77 -51.28 -0.55 -9.54
C ILE A 77 -52.55 -1.13 -10.20
N ILE A 78 -52.69 -0.90 -11.50
CA ILE A 78 -53.73 -1.52 -12.33
C ILE A 78 -53.49 -3.05 -12.35
N GLY A 79 -54.37 -3.83 -11.72
CA GLY A 79 -54.40 -5.29 -11.84
C GLY A 79 -54.41 -6.10 -10.53
N ASN A 80 -54.01 -5.51 -9.40
CA ASN A 80 -53.98 -6.21 -8.10
C ASN A 80 -55.22 -5.89 -7.26
N TYR A 81 -56.36 -6.51 -7.61
CA TYR A 81 -57.55 -6.53 -6.76
C TYR A 81 -57.92 -7.97 -6.39
N GLN A 82 -58.43 -8.16 -5.18
CA GLN A 82 -59.03 -9.40 -4.72
C GLN A 82 -60.51 -9.18 -4.45
N THR A 83 -61.35 -10.14 -4.82
CA THR A 83 -62.76 -10.09 -4.45
C THR A 83 -62.94 -10.89 -3.18
N SER A 84 -63.54 -10.30 -2.16
CA SER A 84 -63.82 -10.99 -0.91
C SER A 84 -64.74 -12.19 -1.11
N ASP A 85 -64.57 -13.21 -0.30
CA ASP A 85 -65.39 -14.42 -0.35
C ASP A 85 -66.86 -14.15 0.06
N LYS A 86 -67.67 -15.22 0.13
CA LYS A 86 -69.08 -15.16 0.54
C LYS A 86 -69.27 -14.74 2.01
N ALA A 87 -68.25 -14.90 2.84
CA ALA A 87 -68.22 -14.46 4.23
C ALA A 87 -67.59 -13.07 4.39
N GLY A 88 -67.14 -12.44 3.30
CA GLY A 88 -66.51 -11.14 3.31
C GLY A 88 -65.01 -11.15 3.59
N ASN A 89 -64.36 -12.31 3.73
CA ASN A 89 -62.93 -12.38 4.00
C ASN A 89 -62.12 -12.10 2.73
N PHE A 90 -60.97 -11.46 2.91
CA PHE A 90 -59.97 -11.29 1.87
C PHE A 90 -58.57 -11.36 2.45
N THR A 91 -57.61 -11.67 1.58
CA THR A 91 -56.17 -11.60 1.87
C THR A 91 -55.51 -10.81 0.75
N LEU A 92 -54.73 -9.81 1.10
CA LEU A 92 -53.88 -9.07 0.18
C LEU A 92 -52.42 -9.30 0.56
N LYS A 93 -51.51 -9.28 -0.42
CA LYS A 93 -50.08 -9.39 -0.18
C LYS A 93 -49.40 -8.07 -0.56
N TYR A 94 -48.53 -7.60 0.31
CA TYR A 94 -47.72 -6.41 0.08
C TYR A 94 -46.24 -6.75 0.24
N GLU A 95 -45.43 -6.40 -0.75
CA GLU A 95 -43.97 -6.52 -0.66
C GLU A 95 -43.41 -5.17 -0.24
N ILE A 96 -42.81 -5.12 0.94
CA ILE A 96 -42.20 -3.90 1.51
C ILE A 96 -40.74 -3.80 1.05
N ASP A 97 -40.29 -2.58 0.73
CA ASP A 97 -38.91 -2.34 0.27
C ASP A 97 -37.91 -2.71 1.37
N SER A 98 -36.92 -3.53 1.01
CA SER A 98 -35.75 -3.92 1.83
C SER A 98 -35.06 -2.76 2.58
N ASN A 99 -35.14 -1.55 2.04
CA ASN A 99 -34.49 -0.35 2.55
C ASN A 99 -35.37 0.46 3.49
N THR A 100 -36.64 0.10 3.66
CA THR A 100 -37.59 0.77 4.55
C THR A 100 -37.86 -0.09 5.78
N ASP A 101 -37.94 0.54 6.96
CA ASP A 101 -38.23 -0.17 8.20
C ASP A 101 -39.75 -0.36 8.39
N GLN A 102 -40.55 0.49 7.74
CA GLN A 102 -41.99 0.40 7.66
C GLN A 102 -42.50 1.19 6.45
N ASP A 103 -43.70 0.85 6.00
CA ASP A 103 -44.42 1.54 4.92
C ASP A 103 -45.90 1.72 5.28
N THR A 104 -46.56 2.73 4.73
CA THR A 104 -47.99 2.99 4.97
C THR A 104 -48.74 2.84 3.66
N VAL A 105 -49.70 1.91 3.64
CA VAL A 105 -50.44 1.57 2.43
C VAL A 105 -51.94 1.79 2.62
N GLU A 106 -52.61 2.17 1.54
CA GLU A 106 -54.06 2.36 1.54
C GLU A 106 -54.77 1.10 1.02
N VAL A 107 -55.66 0.52 1.84
CA VAL A 107 -56.55 -0.55 1.43
C VAL A 107 -57.91 0.02 1.10
N THR A 108 -58.39 -0.28 -0.11
CA THR A 108 -59.65 0.21 -0.64
C THR A 108 -60.61 -0.94 -0.85
N ALA A 109 -61.81 -0.88 -0.27
CA ALA A 109 -62.94 -1.74 -0.61
C ALA A 109 -63.97 -0.96 -1.45
N GLN A 110 -64.40 -1.52 -2.58
CA GLN A 110 -65.31 -0.86 -3.51
C GLN A 110 -66.39 -1.84 -4.03
N ASN A 111 -67.64 -1.42 -3.93
CA ASN A 111 -68.80 -2.07 -4.56
C ASN A 111 -69.56 -1.04 -5.43
N LYS A 112 -70.76 -1.41 -5.91
CA LYS A 112 -71.60 -0.52 -6.74
C LYS A 112 -72.12 0.71 -5.99
N ASP A 113 -72.23 0.61 -4.67
CA ASP A 113 -72.83 1.62 -3.79
C ASP A 113 -71.80 2.59 -3.19
N GLY A 114 -70.51 2.33 -3.41
CA GLY A 114 -69.44 3.26 -3.08
C GLY A 114 -68.13 2.59 -2.70
N LYS A 115 -67.26 3.40 -2.10
CA LYS A 115 -65.90 3.02 -1.70
C LYS A 115 -65.61 3.40 -0.23
N VAL A 116 -64.82 2.57 0.45
CA VAL A 116 -64.14 2.85 1.74
C VAL A 116 -62.63 2.65 1.55
N THR A 117 -61.84 3.52 2.18
CA THR A 117 -60.38 3.39 2.26
C THR A 117 -59.95 3.43 3.72
N LYS A 118 -58.97 2.59 4.08
CA LYS A 118 -58.26 2.62 5.36
C LYS A 118 -56.76 2.50 5.11
N GLU A 119 -55.99 3.19 5.92
CA GLU A 119 -54.53 3.04 5.96
C GLU A 119 -54.13 1.88 6.88
N ILE A 120 -53.03 1.23 6.55
CA ILE A 120 -52.39 0.20 7.38
C ILE A 120 -50.88 0.36 7.30
N THR A 121 -50.20 0.21 8.43
CA THR A 121 -48.73 0.22 8.49
C THR A 121 -48.16 -1.18 8.31
N ILE A 122 -47.31 -1.36 7.31
CA ILE A 122 -46.54 -2.58 7.10
C ILE A 122 -45.18 -2.38 7.76
N LYS A 123 -44.87 -3.21 8.76
CA LYS A 123 -43.57 -3.17 9.46
C LYS A 123 -42.64 -4.21 8.87
N GLN A 124 -41.37 -3.84 8.71
CA GLN A 124 -40.36 -4.77 8.23
C GLN A 124 -40.06 -5.85 9.28
N ASN A 125 -39.67 -7.03 8.81
CA ASN A 125 -39.21 -8.09 9.69
C ASN A 125 -37.99 -7.62 10.51
N PRO A 126 -38.02 -7.69 11.86
CA PRO A 126 -36.90 -7.28 12.70
C PRO A 126 -35.58 -8.02 12.42
N GLU A 127 -35.60 -9.23 11.87
CA GLU A 127 -34.38 -9.93 11.45
C GLU A 127 -33.75 -9.30 10.20
N VAL A 128 -34.58 -8.81 9.27
CA VAL A 128 -34.12 -8.10 8.07
C VAL A 128 -33.53 -6.74 8.47
N ILE A 129 -34.14 -6.04 9.43
CA ILE A 129 -33.61 -4.80 10.00
C ILE A 129 -32.23 -5.04 10.65
N LYS A 130 -32.11 -6.06 11.53
CA LYS A 130 -30.83 -6.42 12.17
C LYS A 130 -29.75 -6.79 11.17
N LYS A 131 -30.12 -7.52 10.11
CA LYS A 131 -29.18 -7.87 9.04
C LYS A 131 -28.70 -6.63 8.29
N LYS A 132 -29.60 -5.68 7.97
CA LYS A 132 -29.26 -4.40 7.34
C LYS A 132 -28.32 -3.56 8.21
N GLU A 133 -28.56 -3.50 9.51
CA GLU A 133 -27.66 -2.81 10.45
C GLU A 133 -26.28 -3.50 10.54
N SER A 134 -26.26 -4.84 10.54
CA SER A 134 -25.01 -5.62 10.51
C SER A 134 -24.23 -5.41 9.21
N ASP A 135 -24.91 -5.44 8.07
CA ASP A 135 -24.31 -5.24 6.74
C ASP A 135 -23.83 -3.79 6.57
N ALA A 136 -24.57 -2.80 7.06
CA ALA A 136 -24.16 -1.40 7.10
C ALA A 136 -22.94 -1.17 8.00
N LYS A 137 -22.88 -1.84 9.16
CA LYS A 137 -21.71 -1.81 10.05
C LYS A 137 -20.50 -2.50 9.42
N ALA A 138 -20.69 -3.63 8.75
CA ALA A 138 -19.62 -4.33 8.04
C ALA A 138 -19.08 -3.51 6.86
N LYS A 139 -19.96 -2.78 6.13
CA LYS A 139 -19.57 -1.85 5.06
C LYS A 139 -18.83 -0.63 5.61
N ALA A 140 -19.29 -0.06 6.72
CA ALA A 140 -18.61 1.06 7.38
C ALA A 140 -17.23 0.65 7.95
N ASP A 141 -17.11 -0.55 8.53
CA ASP A 141 -15.84 -1.08 9.02
C ASP A 141 -14.90 -1.47 7.86
N ALA A 142 -15.43 -1.92 6.71
CA ALA A 142 -14.65 -2.17 5.50
C ALA A 142 -14.15 -0.88 4.84
N GLU A 143 -14.99 0.15 4.73
CA GLU A 143 -14.62 1.47 4.21
C GLU A 143 -13.64 2.20 5.15
N ALA A 144 -13.77 2.02 6.47
CA ALA A 144 -12.79 2.53 7.45
C ALA A 144 -11.44 1.78 7.37
N ARG A 145 -11.44 0.47 7.06
CA ARG A 145 -10.21 -0.32 6.84
C ARG A 145 -9.53 0.02 5.50
N GLU A 146 -10.29 0.28 4.45
CA GLU A 146 -9.77 0.69 3.13
C GLU A 146 -9.18 2.12 3.15
N LYS A 147 -9.81 3.04 3.91
CA LYS A 147 -9.28 4.39 4.14
C LYS A 147 -8.04 4.40 5.05
N ALA A 148 -7.95 3.48 6.03
CA ALA A 148 -6.75 3.31 6.86
C ALA A 148 -5.55 2.70 6.09
N THR A 149 -5.79 1.87 5.07
CA THR A 149 -4.73 1.35 4.18
C THR A 149 -4.29 2.33 3.09
N THR A 150 -5.13 3.31 2.73
CA THR A 150 -4.80 4.32 1.73
C THR A 150 -4.02 5.50 2.33
N ASP A 151 -4.36 5.95 3.54
CA ASP A 151 -3.58 7.00 4.25
C ASP A 151 -2.21 6.49 4.75
N SER A 152 -2.06 5.19 5.04
CA SER A 152 -0.77 4.60 5.45
C SER A 152 0.19 4.33 4.28
N LYS A 153 -0.29 4.30 3.03
CA LYS A 153 0.56 4.09 1.84
C LYS A 153 1.03 5.41 1.21
N ALA A 154 0.27 6.50 1.33
CA ALA A 154 0.67 7.82 0.83
C ALA A 154 1.70 8.54 1.72
N LYS A 155 1.73 8.26 3.04
CA LYS A 155 2.76 8.79 3.95
C LYS A 155 4.11 8.04 3.83
N ALA A 156 4.08 6.75 3.53
CA ALA A 156 5.28 5.94 3.35
C ALA A 156 6.02 6.21 2.02
N ASP A 157 5.32 6.57 0.95
CA ASP A 157 5.93 6.86 -0.37
C ASP A 157 6.54 8.28 -0.44
N ALA A 158 6.01 9.24 0.33
CA ALA A 158 6.58 10.59 0.47
C ALA A 158 7.86 10.60 1.34
N GLU A 159 7.86 9.87 2.47
CA GLU A 159 9.05 9.71 3.34
C GLU A 159 10.13 8.82 2.67
N ALA A 160 9.76 7.87 1.80
CA ALA A 160 10.71 7.06 1.03
C ALA A 160 11.37 7.84 -0.13
N ARG A 161 10.72 8.84 -0.73
CA ARG A 161 11.33 9.71 -1.77
C ARG A 161 12.28 10.76 -1.20
N GLU A 162 12.02 11.26 0.01
CA GLU A 162 12.93 12.17 0.72
C GLU A 162 14.13 11.40 1.34
N LYS A 163 13.91 10.17 1.83
CA LYS A 163 14.99 9.29 2.28
C LYS A 163 15.81 8.69 1.13
N ALA A 164 15.25 8.41 -0.05
CA ALA A 164 16.01 7.91 -1.21
C ALA A 164 16.87 8.99 -1.89
N THR A 165 16.48 10.26 -1.80
CA THR A 165 17.29 11.41 -2.25
C THR A 165 18.35 11.79 -1.21
N ALA A 166 18.06 11.66 0.09
CA ALA A 166 19.05 11.80 1.16
C ALA A 166 20.05 10.62 1.24
N ASP A 167 19.62 9.36 1.06
CA ASP A 167 20.52 8.20 0.98
C ASP A 167 21.32 8.19 -0.32
N SER A 168 20.77 8.60 -1.47
CA SER A 168 21.57 8.74 -2.70
C SER A 168 22.58 9.88 -2.58
N LYS A 169 22.21 11.01 -1.99
CA LYS A 169 23.13 12.14 -1.75
C LYS A 169 24.16 11.83 -0.67
N ALA A 170 23.82 11.07 0.37
CA ALA A 170 24.75 10.62 1.40
C ALA A 170 25.70 9.51 0.89
N LYS A 171 25.25 8.65 -0.04
CA LYS A 171 26.09 7.64 -0.69
C LYS A 171 26.97 8.25 -1.78
N GLU A 172 26.51 9.30 -2.46
CA GLU A 172 27.28 10.11 -3.39
C GLU A 172 28.26 11.03 -2.66
N ASP A 173 27.89 11.65 -1.54
CA ASP A 173 28.79 12.42 -0.67
C ASP A 173 29.78 11.51 0.07
N ALA A 174 29.40 10.28 0.44
CA ALA A 174 30.33 9.29 1.00
C ALA A 174 31.26 8.70 -0.07
N ALA A 175 30.78 8.45 -1.28
CA ALA A 175 31.61 8.03 -2.41
C ALA A 175 32.54 9.16 -2.86
N LYS A 176 32.07 10.40 -2.85
CA LYS A 176 32.86 11.59 -3.15
C LYS A 176 33.84 11.90 -2.02
N LYS A 177 33.49 11.72 -0.75
CA LYS A 177 34.42 11.81 0.39
C LYS A 177 35.44 10.68 0.37
N ALA A 178 35.06 9.46 -0.01
CA ALA A 178 35.98 8.35 -0.18
C ALA A 178 36.89 8.53 -1.40
N ALA A 179 36.39 9.12 -2.49
CA ALA A 179 37.17 9.48 -3.66
C ALA A 179 38.09 10.68 -3.39
N ASP A 180 37.62 11.69 -2.66
CA ASP A 180 38.41 12.85 -2.22
C ASP A 180 39.47 12.41 -1.18
N GLU A 181 39.17 11.44 -0.30
CA GLU A 181 40.14 10.82 0.61
C GLU A 181 41.12 9.87 -0.12
N ALA A 182 40.67 9.13 -1.14
CA ALA A 182 41.55 8.30 -1.97
C ALA A 182 42.47 9.18 -2.82
N ALA A 183 41.95 10.25 -3.42
CA ALA A 183 42.72 11.25 -4.16
C ALA A 183 43.66 12.04 -3.24
N ALA A 184 43.24 12.35 -2.01
CA ALA A 184 44.13 12.95 -1.01
C ALA A 184 45.21 11.98 -0.54
N ARG A 185 44.90 10.68 -0.39
CA ARG A 185 45.90 9.63 -0.11
C ARG A 185 46.87 9.47 -1.27
N GLU A 186 46.39 9.48 -2.51
CA GLU A 186 47.19 9.39 -3.74
C GLU A 186 48.05 10.64 -3.99
N ALA A 187 47.54 11.83 -3.62
CA ALA A 187 48.29 13.08 -3.62
C ALA A 187 49.32 13.14 -2.48
N ALA A 188 49.04 12.49 -1.34
CA ALA A 188 49.97 12.38 -0.21
C ALA A 188 51.07 11.33 -0.42
N ILE A 189 51.01 10.52 -1.48
CA ILE A 189 52.07 9.56 -1.81
C ILE A 189 53.33 10.34 -2.19
N PRO A 190 54.44 10.16 -1.45
CA PRO A 190 55.68 10.86 -1.73
C PRO A 190 56.15 10.63 -3.17
N ARG A 191 56.81 11.62 -3.77
CA ARG A 191 57.33 11.54 -5.14
C ARG A 191 58.16 10.26 -5.35
N GLU A 192 59.02 9.93 -4.40
CA GLU A 192 59.92 8.76 -4.48
C GLU A 192 59.17 7.43 -4.54
N TYR A 193 57.95 7.34 -4.01
CA TYR A 193 57.14 6.11 -4.05
C TYR A 193 56.54 5.90 -5.45
N LYS A 194 56.14 6.99 -6.12
CA LYS A 194 55.66 6.97 -7.51
C LYS A 194 56.81 6.66 -8.46
N ASP A 195 57.96 7.27 -8.23
CA ASP A 195 59.18 7.01 -9.01
C ASP A 195 59.63 5.55 -8.84
N ALA A 196 59.64 5.00 -7.61
CA ALA A 196 59.98 3.60 -7.36
C ALA A 196 59.01 2.64 -8.06
N LEU A 197 57.71 2.93 -8.05
CA LEU A 197 56.69 2.16 -8.78
C LEU A 197 56.97 2.15 -10.28
N SER A 198 57.10 3.33 -10.90
CA SER A 198 57.40 3.46 -12.33
C SER A 198 58.71 2.75 -12.68
N LYS A 199 59.74 2.88 -11.84
CA LYS A 199 61.03 2.24 -12.07
C LYS A 199 60.93 0.71 -11.98
N GLY A 200 60.14 0.20 -11.03
CA GLY A 200 59.88 -1.23 -10.90
C GLY A 200 59.11 -1.80 -12.10
N GLU A 201 58.12 -1.06 -12.63
CA GLU A 201 57.41 -1.42 -13.86
C GLU A 201 58.34 -1.41 -15.08
N ASP A 202 59.20 -0.39 -15.19
CA ASP A 202 60.22 -0.32 -16.24
C ASP A 202 61.13 -1.54 -16.19
N TYR A 203 61.62 -1.94 -15.01
CA TYR A 203 62.43 -3.15 -14.83
C TYR A 203 61.75 -4.40 -15.40
N LEU A 204 60.49 -4.63 -15.01
CA LEU A 204 59.72 -5.79 -15.44
C LEU A 204 59.38 -5.79 -16.95
N SER A 205 59.57 -4.66 -17.64
CA SER A 205 59.36 -4.56 -19.09
C SER A 205 60.50 -5.17 -19.91
N TYR A 206 61.73 -5.17 -19.39
CA TYR A 206 62.92 -5.64 -20.12
C TYR A 206 63.64 -6.82 -19.46
N THR A 207 63.43 -7.08 -18.18
CA THR A 207 63.99 -8.27 -17.52
C THR A 207 63.08 -8.78 -16.41
N ALA A 208 63.12 -10.08 -16.18
CA ALA A 208 62.30 -10.71 -15.15
C ALA A 208 62.96 -10.61 -13.77
N PHE A 209 62.15 -10.24 -12.78
CA PHE A 209 62.53 -10.21 -11.37
C PHE A 209 61.52 -10.99 -10.52
N SER A 210 62.00 -11.50 -9.38
CA SER A 210 61.11 -11.91 -8.30
C SER A 210 60.66 -10.70 -7.51
N LYS A 211 59.61 -10.86 -6.71
CA LYS A 211 59.08 -9.79 -5.85
C LYS A 211 60.18 -9.24 -4.92
N LEU A 212 61.00 -10.13 -4.37
CA LEU A 212 62.08 -9.76 -3.44
C LEU A 212 63.29 -9.17 -4.16
N SER A 213 63.73 -9.75 -5.29
CA SER A 213 64.89 -9.21 -6.01
C SER A 213 64.59 -7.85 -6.66
N LEU A 214 63.36 -7.60 -7.10
CA LEU A 214 62.97 -6.27 -7.58
C LEU A 214 62.99 -5.23 -6.44
N LYS A 215 62.53 -5.59 -5.23
CA LYS A 215 62.60 -4.70 -4.07
C LYS A 215 64.06 -4.31 -3.76
N GLU A 216 64.94 -5.30 -3.71
CA GLU A 216 66.35 -5.09 -3.42
C GLU A 216 67.05 -4.27 -4.51
N GLN A 217 66.68 -4.47 -5.77
CA GLN A 217 67.19 -3.66 -6.88
C GLN A 217 66.82 -2.17 -6.70
N LEU A 218 65.57 -1.87 -6.33
CA LEU A 218 65.14 -0.50 -6.07
C LEU A 218 65.88 0.11 -4.87
N ILE A 219 66.10 -0.66 -3.79
CA ILE A 219 66.88 -0.19 -2.64
C ILE A 219 68.35 0.09 -3.02
N TYR A 220 68.94 -0.79 -3.84
CA TYR A 220 70.30 -0.61 -4.35
C TYR A 220 70.45 0.68 -5.18
N GLU A 221 69.40 1.07 -5.89
CA GLU A 221 69.33 2.34 -6.64
C GLU A 221 69.06 3.58 -5.79
N GLY A 222 68.95 3.41 -4.48
CA GLY A 222 68.81 4.51 -3.52
C GLY A 222 67.37 4.90 -3.21
N TYR A 223 66.37 4.11 -3.63
CA TYR A 223 65.02 4.30 -3.11
C TYR A 223 64.94 3.86 -1.64
N PRO A 224 64.23 4.61 -0.78
CA PRO A 224 63.92 4.17 0.58
C PRO A 224 63.23 2.79 0.61
N ASP A 225 63.46 2.01 1.68
CA ASP A 225 62.86 0.66 1.81
C ASP A 225 61.33 0.68 1.73
N ASP A 226 60.70 1.70 2.30
CA ASP A 226 59.25 1.91 2.28
C ASP A 226 58.73 2.32 0.89
N ALA A 227 59.48 3.11 0.13
CA ALA A 227 59.19 3.43 -1.28
C ALA A 227 59.32 2.18 -2.17
N ALA A 228 60.37 1.38 -1.98
CA ALA A 228 60.57 0.12 -2.70
C ALA A 228 59.48 -0.90 -2.35
N GLN A 229 59.12 -1.02 -1.07
CA GLN A 229 58.02 -1.87 -0.64
C GLN A 229 56.68 -1.42 -1.25
N TYR A 230 56.43 -0.12 -1.27
CA TYR A 230 55.24 0.45 -1.91
C TYR A 230 55.17 0.09 -3.40
N ALA A 231 56.27 0.23 -4.15
CA ALA A 231 56.32 -0.14 -5.56
C ALA A 231 55.87 -1.60 -5.75
N ILE A 232 56.46 -2.49 -4.98
CA ILE A 232 56.27 -3.93 -5.04
C ILE A 232 54.83 -4.37 -4.67
N ASP A 233 54.15 -3.63 -3.80
CA ASP A 233 52.75 -3.91 -3.45
C ASP A 233 51.74 -3.31 -4.43
N ASN A 234 52.16 -2.34 -5.25
CA ASN A 234 51.29 -1.65 -6.20
C ASN A 234 51.48 -2.09 -7.66
N ILE A 235 52.64 -2.65 -8.02
CA ILE A 235 52.89 -3.23 -9.35
C ILE A 235 51.82 -4.27 -9.68
N LYS A 236 51.18 -4.11 -10.84
CA LYS A 236 50.20 -5.07 -11.36
C LYS A 236 50.90 -6.04 -12.30
N THR A 237 51.41 -7.13 -11.72
CA THR A 237 52.05 -8.21 -12.49
C THR A 237 51.66 -9.59 -11.94
N ASP A 238 51.80 -10.60 -12.78
CA ASP A 238 51.72 -12.00 -12.34
C ASP A 238 53.14 -12.51 -12.07
N TRP A 239 53.45 -12.75 -10.82
CA TRP A 239 54.78 -13.18 -10.38
C TRP A 239 55.15 -14.59 -10.87
N ASN A 240 54.15 -15.45 -11.14
CA ASN A 240 54.39 -16.73 -11.78
C ASN A 240 54.87 -16.55 -13.24
N ILE A 241 54.31 -15.56 -13.94
CA ILE A 241 54.75 -15.21 -15.29
C ILE A 241 56.15 -14.60 -15.28
N GLN A 242 56.52 -13.81 -14.26
CA GLN A 242 57.89 -13.33 -14.12
C GLN A 242 58.88 -14.48 -13.90
N ALA A 243 58.54 -15.47 -13.07
CA ALA A 243 59.38 -16.66 -12.89
C ALA A 243 59.54 -17.45 -14.20
N LEU A 244 58.46 -17.63 -14.96
CA LEU A 244 58.50 -18.30 -16.26
C LEU A 244 59.37 -17.54 -17.27
N LYS A 245 59.28 -16.21 -17.33
CA LYS A 245 60.15 -15.40 -18.18
C LYS A 245 61.62 -15.60 -17.80
N LYS A 246 61.97 -15.50 -16.51
CA LYS A 246 63.33 -15.73 -16.03
C LYS A 246 63.85 -17.12 -16.37
N ALA A 247 63.00 -18.14 -16.21
CA ALA A 247 63.35 -19.52 -16.55
C ALA A 247 63.65 -19.69 -18.04
N LYS A 248 62.84 -19.07 -18.91
CA LYS A 248 63.08 -19.04 -20.37
C LYS A 248 64.36 -18.29 -20.72
N ASP A 249 64.63 -17.17 -20.06
CA ASP A 249 65.86 -16.41 -20.27
C ASP A 249 67.09 -17.27 -19.96
N TYR A 250 67.11 -17.99 -18.82
CA TYR A 250 68.18 -18.93 -18.51
C TYR A 250 68.33 -20.03 -19.56
N LEU A 251 67.22 -20.68 -19.93
CA LEU A 251 67.23 -21.76 -20.93
C LEU A 251 67.63 -21.28 -22.33
N SER A 252 67.51 -19.99 -22.62
CA SER A 252 67.99 -19.40 -23.86
C SER A 252 69.52 -19.23 -23.90
N TYR A 253 70.15 -19.12 -22.73
CA TYR A 253 71.59 -18.90 -22.59
C TYR A 253 72.36 -20.19 -22.31
N ASP A 254 71.82 -21.10 -21.51
CA ASP A 254 72.47 -22.37 -21.15
C ASP A 254 71.45 -23.49 -20.90
N SER A 255 71.91 -24.73 -20.94
CA SER A 255 71.09 -25.91 -20.63
C SER A 255 71.03 -26.16 -19.12
N PHE A 256 69.82 -26.30 -18.58
CA PHE A 256 69.61 -26.65 -17.18
C PHE A 256 68.87 -27.99 -17.04
N SER A 257 69.23 -28.77 -16.01
CA SER A 257 68.33 -29.80 -15.51
C SER A 257 67.11 -29.15 -14.83
N ASN A 258 65.99 -29.85 -14.72
CA ASN A 258 64.82 -29.32 -14.00
C ASN A 258 65.17 -28.90 -12.57
N THR A 259 65.89 -29.74 -11.83
CA THR A 259 66.33 -29.42 -10.47
C THR A 259 67.23 -28.19 -10.44
N GLY A 260 68.21 -28.11 -11.35
CA GLY A 260 69.12 -26.96 -11.43
C GLY A 260 68.40 -25.66 -11.79
N LEU A 261 67.46 -25.69 -12.74
CA LEU A 261 66.66 -24.52 -13.12
C LEU A 261 65.81 -24.04 -11.95
N ARG A 262 65.21 -24.98 -11.22
CA ARG A 262 64.42 -24.66 -10.03
C ARG A 262 65.27 -24.00 -8.95
N GLU A 263 66.42 -24.59 -8.63
CA GLU A 263 67.35 -24.02 -7.64
C GLU A 263 67.85 -22.64 -8.06
N GLN A 264 68.10 -22.43 -9.36
CA GLN A 264 68.47 -21.12 -9.89
C GLN A 264 67.36 -20.08 -9.69
N LEU A 265 66.09 -20.43 -9.93
CA LEU A 265 64.97 -19.51 -9.69
C LEU A 265 64.80 -19.19 -8.19
N ILE A 266 65.01 -20.17 -7.30
CA ILE A 266 65.02 -19.93 -5.84
C ILE A 266 66.17 -19.01 -5.45
N TYR A 267 67.35 -19.17 -6.06
CA TYR A 267 68.49 -18.28 -5.84
C TYR A 267 68.18 -16.84 -6.28
N GLU A 268 67.44 -16.67 -7.38
CA GLU A 268 66.87 -15.40 -7.86
C GLU A 268 65.69 -14.89 -7.00
N LYS A 269 65.43 -15.56 -5.87
CA LYS A 269 64.45 -15.21 -4.83
C LYS A 269 62.99 -15.34 -5.27
N PHE A 270 62.71 -16.14 -6.30
CA PHE A 270 61.34 -16.60 -6.55
C PHE A 270 60.90 -17.56 -5.45
N THR A 271 59.61 -17.57 -5.14
CA THR A 271 59.04 -18.55 -4.22
C THR A 271 59.10 -19.96 -4.82
N PRO A 272 59.10 -21.02 -3.99
CA PRO A 272 59.00 -22.40 -4.47
C PRO A 272 57.86 -22.62 -5.45
N THR A 273 56.68 -22.04 -5.16
CA THR A 273 55.50 -22.14 -6.02
C THR A 273 55.67 -21.47 -7.37
N GLU A 274 56.31 -20.31 -7.42
CA GLU A 274 56.58 -19.60 -8.69
C GLU A 274 57.64 -20.34 -9.54
N ALA A 275 58.68 -20.88 -8.89
CA ALA A 275 59.67 -21.72 -9.56
C ALA A 275 59.05 -23.01 -10.12
N ASP A 276 58.21 -23.68 -9.34
CA ASP A 276 57.49 -24.89 -9.76
C ASP A 276 56.52 -24.59 -10.92
N TYR A 277 55.84 -23.45 -10.87
CA TYR A 277 55.03 -22.97 -11.99
C TYR A 277 55.88 -22.77 -13.25
N ALA A 278 57.03 -22.10 -13.14
CA ALA A 278 57.91 -21.88 -14.28
C ALA A 278 58.36 -23.19 -14.92
N LEU A 279 58.80 -24.17 -14.11
CA LEU A 279 59.20 -25.51 -14.57
C LEU A 279 58.08 -26.23 -15.33
N ALA A 280 56.83 -26.08 -14.89
CA ALA A 280 55.69 -26.70 -15.55
C ALA A 280 55.38 -26.09 -16.93
N ASN A 281 55.87 -24.88 -17.21
CA ASN A 281 55.49 -24.08 -18.37
C ASN A 281 56.65 -23.69 -19.30
N VAL A 282 57.90 -24.09 -19.00
CA VAL A 282 59.03 -23.93 -19.92
C VAL A 282 58.95 -24.92 -21.09
N PRO A 283 59.54 -24.59 -22.26
CA PRO A 283 59.67 -25.53 -23.38
C PRO A 283 60.37 -26.81 -22.93
N LYS A 284 59.92 -27.96 -23.47
CA LYS A 284 60.50 -29.28 -23.22
C LYS A 284 61.45 -29.68 -24.32
#